data_AF-A0A553KHZ2-F1
#
_entry.id   AF-A0A553KHZ2-F1
#
_cell.length_a   1.000
_cell.length_b   1.000
_cell.length_c   1.000
_cell.angle_alpha   90.00
_cell.angle_beta   90.00
_cell.angle_gamma   90.00
#
_symmetry.space_group_name_H-M   'P 1'
#
loop_
_entity.id
_entity.type
_entity.pdbx_description
1 polymer ?
#
loop_
_entity_poly.entity_id
_entity_poly.type
_entity_poly.pdbx_seq_one_letter_code
_entity_poly.pdbx_strand_id
1 'polypeptide(L)'
;MRLTEKQKSVLLALTNGWQTPAQIAQKVAANAGGGISYRASYVNQPLKALMREGLTEKKPDVRGQYCLTPGGAAIKDKVKFGPERSLEE
;
A
#
# COMPACT_ATOMS: atom_id res chain seq x y z
N MET A 1 9.36 -10.43 7.37
CA MET A 1 8.57 -9.21 7.63
C MET A 1 7.09 -9.60 7.74
N ARG A 2 6.46 -9.39 8.90
CA ARG A 2 5.02 -9.69 9.10
C ARG A 2 4.23 -8.38 8.99
N LEU A 3 3.65 -8.14 7.82
CA LEU A 3 2.73 -7.01 7.62
C LEU A 3 1.40 -7.30 8.32
N THR A 4 0.89 -6.32 9.07
CA THR A 4 -0.48 -6.36 9.60
C THR A 4 -1.50 -6.31 8.48
N GLU A 5 -2.71 -6.81 8.73
CA GLU A 5 -3.84 -6.75 7.78
C GLU A 5 -4.05 -5.34 7.22
N LYS A 6 -3.99 -4.30 8.07
CA LYS A 6 -4.09 -2.90 7.65
C LYS A 6 -2.98 -2.48 6.69
N GLN A 7 -1.74 -2.88 6.95
CA GLN A 7 -0.62 -2.57 6.05
C GLN A 7 -0.76 -3.30 4.72
N LYS A 8 -1.22 -4.56 4.73
CA LYS A 8 -1.52 -5.31 3.49
C LYS A 8 -2.60 -4.63 2.67
N SER A 9 -3.71 -4.21 3.29
CA SER A 9 -4.79 -3.49 2.58
C SER A 9 -4.29 -2.19 1.96
N VAL A 10 -3.46 -1.43 2.68
CA VAL A 10 -2.85 -0.19 2.17
C VAL A 10 -1.86 -0.49 1.03
N LEU A 11 -1.04 -1.53 1.16
CA LEU A 11 -0.12 -1.98 0.13
C LEU A 11 -0.84 -2.42 -1.15
N LEU A 12 -1.95 -3.14 -1.01
CA LEU A 12 -2.81 -3.56 -2.13
C LEU A 12 -3.47 -2.37 -2.83
N ALA A 13 -3.86 -1.34 -2.06
CA ALA A 13 -4.45 -0.12 -2.57
C ALA A 13 -3.43 0.81 -3.27
N LEU A 14 -2.15 0.72 -2.92
CA LEU A 14 -1.07 1.46 -3.56
C LEU A 14 -0.82 0.98 -5.00
N THR A 15 -0.37 1.92 -5.83
CA THR A 15 -0.01 1.67 -7.23
C THR A 15 1.34 2.32 -7.54
N ASN A 16 1.94 1.99 -8.68
CA ASN A 16 3.15 2.64 -9.20
C ASN A 16 2.96 4.13 -9.56
N GLY A 17 1.77 4.69 -9.33
CA GLY A 17 1.49 6.11 -9.52
C GLY A 17 1.48 6.88 -8.20
N TRP A 18 1.95 8.13 -8.25
CA TRP A 18 1.90 9.07 -7.13
C TRP A 18 0.45 9.35 -6.70
N GLN A 19 0.09 8.96 -5.48
CA GLN A 19 -1.25 9.11 -4.93
C GLN A 19 -1.23 9.81 -3.59
N THR A 20 -2.22 10.66 -3.35
CA THR A 20 -2.42 11.27 -2.04
C THR A 20 -2.98 10.26 -1.04
N PRO A 21 -2.72 10.40 0.28
CA PRO A 21 -3.28 9.52 1.30
C PRO A 21 -4.82 9.46 1.29
N ALA A 22 -5.52 10.52 0.86
CA ALA A 22 -6.97 10.48 0.67
C ALA A 22 -7.41 9.48 -0.42
N GLN A 23 -6.76 9.51 -1.59
CA GLN A 23 -7.03 8.55 -2.68
C GLN A 23 -6.69 7.11 -2.26
N ILE A 24 -5.59 6.93 -1.53
CA ILE A 24 -5.20 5.61 -1.03
C ILE A 24 -6.27 5.09 -0.05
N ALA A 25 -6.73 5.92 0.88
CA ALA A 25 -7.78 5.54 1.82
C ALA A 25 -9.09 5.16 1.12
N GLN A 26 -9.46 5.87 0.05
CA GLN A 26 -10.62 5.55 -0.77
C GLN A 26 -10.47 4.21 -1.51
N LYS A 27 -9.26 3.86 -1.97
CA LYS A 27 -8.99 2.54 -2.58
C LYS A 27 -8.98 1.42 -1.55
N VAL A 28 -8.44 1.66 -0.36
CA VAL A 28 -8.50 0.71 0.76
C VAL A 28 -9.95 0.43 1.12
N ALA A 29 -10.78 1.47 1.18
CA ALA A 29 -12.22 1.36 1.39
C ALA A 29 -12.90 0.49 0.33
N ALA A 30 -12.66 0.79 -0.94
CA ALA A 30 -13.20 0.03 -2.07
C ALA A 30 -12.79 -1.46 -2.02
N ASN A 31 -11.53 -1.75 -1.68
CA ASN A 31 -11.02 -3.11 -1.57
C ASN A 31 -11.54 -3.87 -0.33
N ALA A 32 -11.98 -3.16 0.72
CA ALA A 32 -12.48 -3.77 1.96
C ALA A 32 -13.94 -4.23 1.89
N GLY A 33 -14.63 -4.03 0.77
CA GLY A 33 -15.94 -4.67 0.52
C GLY A 33 -17.10 -4.17 1.38
N GLY A 34 -17.07 -2.91 1.82
CA GLY A 34 -18.19 -2.27 2.50
C GLY A 34 -18.06 -0.76 2.32
N GLY A 35 -19.18 -0.01 2.34
CA GLY A 35 -19.22 1.45 2.18
C GLY A 35 -18.50 2.26 3.27
N ILE A 36 -17.40 1.74 3.80
CA ILE A 36 -16.57 2.29 4.86
C ILE A 36 -15.63 3.31 4.22
N SER A 37 -15.84 4.60 4.47
CA SER A 37 -14.88 5.63 4.08
C SER A 37 -13.76 5.75 5.12
N TYR A 38 -12.55 5.32 4.76
CA TYR A 38 -11.37 5.56 5.60
C TYR A 38 -10.87 7.00 5.44
N ARG A 39 -10.54 7.66 6.56
CA ARG A 39 -9.86 8.97 6.52
C ARG A 39 -8.39 8.82 6.14
N ALA A 40 -7.79 9.87 5.58
CA ALA A 40 -6.35 9.92 5.28
C ALA A 40 -5.47 9.62 6.51
N SER A 41 -5.92 9.95 7.72
CA SER A 41 -5.24 9.62 8.97
C SER A 41 -5.16 8.10 9.25
N TYR A 42 -6.13 7.32 8.77
CA TYR A 42 -6.14 5.86 8.91
C TYR A 42 -5.01 5.20 8.13
N VAL A 43 -4.70 5.72 6.94
CA VAL A 43 -3.63 5.18 6.09
C VAL A 43 -2.25 5.78 6.40
N ASN A 44 -2.16 6.90 7.12
CA ASN A 44 -0.88 7.54 7.44
C ASN A 44 0.04 6.68 8.32
N GLN A 45 -0.50 6.00 9.33
CA GLN A 45 0.28 5.07 10.16
C GLN A 45 0.87 3.91 9.35
N PRO A 46 0.06 3.11 8.62
CA PRO A 46 0.60 2.03 7.81
C PRO A 46 1.49 2.53 6.67
N LEU A 47 1.19 3.69 6.04
CA LEU A 47 2.07 4.29 5.04
C LEU A 47 3.44 4.62 5.62
N LYS A 48 3.52 5.22 6.81
CA LYS A 48 4.82 5.48 7.48
C LYS A 48 5.61 4.19 7.70
N ALA A 49 4.94 3.11 8.11
CA ALA A 49 5.60 1.83 8.32
C ALA A 49 6.10 1.22 6.99
N LEU A 50 5.28 1.25 5.93
CA LEU A 50 5.67 0.80 4.59
C LEU A 50 6.84 1.63 4.03
N MET A 51 6.87 2.93 4.33
CA MET A 51 7.94 3.83 3.91
C MET A 51 9.25 3.54 4.65
N ARG A 52 9.18 3.25 5.95
CA ARG A 52 10.35 2.82 6.74
C ARG A 52 10.96 1.51 6.24
N GLU A 53 10.13 0.63 5.68
CA GLU A 53 10.55 -0.65 5.13
C GLU A 53 10.97 -0.54 3.65
N GLY A 54 10.93 0.66 3.06
CA GLY A 54 11.30 0.88 1.64
C GLY A 54 10.29 0.35 0.62
N LEU A 55 9.06 0.00 1.05
CA LEU A 55 8.00 -0.49 0.17
C LEU A 55 7.21 0.63 -0.52
N THR A 56 7.31 1.85 0.02
CA THR A 56 6.67 3.04 -0.53
C THR A 56 7.62 4.20 -0.48
N GLU A 57 7.58 5.05 -1.50
CA GLU A 57 8.26 6.32 -1.52
C GLU A 57 7.28 7.46 -1.32
N LYS A 58 7.75 8.52 -0.66
CA LYS A 58 7.00 9.77 -0.50
C LYS A 58 7.64 10.85 -1.36
N LYS A 59 6.83 11.51 -2.18
CA LYS A 59 7.28 12.66 -2.96
C LYS A 59 7.50 13.86 -2.05
N PRO A 60 8.69 14.50 -2.06
CA PRO A 60 8.98 15.68 -1.25
C PRO A 60 8.30 16.95 -1.80
N ASP A 61 7.98 16.97 -3.10
CA ASP A 61 7.66 18.17 -3.86
C ASP A 61 6.21 18.69 -3.71
N VAL A 62 5.22 17.79 -3.55
CA VAL A 62 3.81 18.19 -3.52
C VAL A 62 3.01 17.34 -2.52
N ARG A 63 2.47 18.00 -1.48
CA ARG A 63 1.34 17.56 -0.64
C ARG A 63 1.37 16.10 -0.14
N GLY A 64 2.57 15.55 0.10
CA GLY A 64 2.77 14.21 0.64
C GLY A 64 2.11 13.11 -0.19
N GLN A 65 2.46 13.02 -1.47
CA GLN A 65 2.07 11.88 -2.31
C GLN A 65 2.94 10.66 -2.03
N TYR A 66 2.35 9.47 -2.14
CA TYR A 66 2.99 8.20 -1.96
C TYR A 66 2.92 7.38 -3.25
N CYS A 67 3.99 6.67 -3.55
CA CYS A 67 4.09 5.73 -4.67
C CYS A 67 4.57 4.38 -4.15
N LEU A 68 4.16 3.32 -4.81
CA LEU A 68 4.70 1.97 -4.58
C LEU A 68 6.11 1.88 -5.17
N THR A 69 7.06 1.37 -4.40
CA THR A 69 8.41 1.06 -4.92
C THR A 69 8.40 -0.30 -5.63
N PRO A 70 9.39 -0.63 -6.46
CA PRO A 70 9.54 -1.98 -7.01
C PRO A 70 9.59 -3.07 -5.91
N GLY A 71 10.21 -2.77 -4.76
CA GLY A 71 10.16 -3.65 -3.59
C GLY A 71 8.74 -3.82 -3.01
N GLY A 72 7.99 -2.72 -2.91
CA GLY A 72 6.58 -2.74 -2.55
C GLY A 72 5.71 -3.55 -3.50
N ALA A 73 5.98 -3.48 -4.80
CA ALA A 73 5.27 -4.25 -5.82
C ALA A 73 5.51 -5.76 -5.68
N ALA A 74 6.75 -6.18 -5.43
CA ALA A 74 7.06 -7.59 -5.18
C ALA A 74 6.37 -8.12 -3.92
N ILE A 75 6.33 -7.34 -2.83
CA ILE A 75 5.61 -7.72 -1.62
C ILE A 75 4.09 -7.71 -1.84
N LYS A 76 3.57 -6.74 -2.60
CA LYS A 76 2.16 -6.67 -2.96
C LYS A 76 1.73 -7.91 -3.72
N ASP A 77 2.56 -8.38 -4.65
CA ASP A 77 2.31 -9.60 -5.41
C ASP A 77 2.29 -10.83 -4.49
N LYS A 78 3.28 -10.97 -3.60
CA LYS A 78 3.30 -12.01 -2.56
C LYS A 78 2.08 -11.97 -1.64
N VAL A 79 1.59 -10.78 -1.30
CA VAL A 79 0.39 -10.60 -0.47
C VAL A 79 -0.88 -10.96 -1.24
N LYS A 80 -0.94 -10.65 -2.54
CA LYS A 80 -2.09 -10.90 -3.41
C LYS A 80 -2.20 -12.37 -3.83
N PHE A 81 -1.08 -13.04 -4.05
CA PHE A 81 -1.03 -14.39 -4.61
C PHE A 81 -0.57 -15.47 -3.62
N GLY A 82 -0.26 -15.11 -2.37
CA GLY A 82 0.25 -16.06 -1.39
C GLY A 82 1.65 -16.60 -1.75
N PRO A 83 2.29 -17.39 -0.87
CA PRO A 83 3.65 -17.89 -1.07
C PRO A 83 3.79 -19.01 -2.14
N GLU A 84 2.87 -19.16 -3.09
CA GLU A 84 2.87 -20.27 -4.07
C GLU A 84 3.01 -19.81 -5.52
N ARG A 85 4.08 -19.06 -5.82
CA ARG A 85 4.69 -19.10 -7.16
C ARG A 85 6.21 -19.16 -7.04
N SER A 86 6.69 -20.31 -6.55
CA SER A 86 7.83 -20.94 -7.21
C SER A 86 7.32 -21.41 -8.58
N LEU A 87 7.56 -20.60 -9.61
CA LEU A 87 7.68 -21.11 -10.97
C LEU A 87 9.07 -20.70 -11.38
N GLU A 88 10.00 -21.59 -11.02
CA GLU A 88 11.27 -21.75 -11.68
C GLU A 88 11.03 -22.00 -13.18
N GLU A 89 11.97 -21.44 -13.92
CA GLU A 89 12.27 -21.40 -15.35
C GLU A 89 11.65 -22.46 -16.29
#